data_AF-A0A1Y1LUP3-F1
#
_entry.id   AF-A0A1Y1LUP3-F1
#
_cell.length_a   1.000
_cell.length_b   1.000
_cell.length_c   1.000
_cell.angle_alpha   90.00
_cell.angle_beta   90.00
_cell.angle_gamma   90.00
#
_symmetry.space_group_name_H-M   'P 1'
#
loop_
_entity.id
_entity.type
_entity.pdbx_description
1 polymer ?
#
loop_
_entity_poly.entity_id
_entity_poly.type
_entity_poly.pdbx_seq_one_letter_code
_entity_poly.pdbx_strand_id
1 'polypeptide(L)'
;MLGGAGGAILLSTGMAEPVVMQIPLDPFVTLGLMTLACAAMGWLVGPSIGNQVFYLLNHRLKAQMMSKETEFFARVKKNRVDPSNSSAGNPVPDFYGEKIQSVSGYRQWLKDQRAFNKKKTRAFV
;
A
#
# COMPACT_ATOMS: atom_id res chain seq x y z
N MET A 1 -6.29 -5.35 14.63
CA MET A 1 -6.67 -5.38 16.06
C MET A 1 -8.16 -5.13 16.29
N LEU A 2 -8.79 -4.13 15.65
CA LEU A 2 -10.23 -3.84 15.84
C LEU A 2 -11.17 -5.03 15.55
N GLY A 3 -10.97 -5.79 14.47
CA GLY A 3 -11.83 -6.96 14.20
C GLY A 3 -11.58 -8.15 15.11
N GLY A 4 -10.38 -8.30 15.68
CA GLY A 4 -10.09 -9.32 16.68
C GLY A 4 -10.73 -9.00 18.03
N ALA A 5 -10.65 -7.74 18.46
CA ALA A 5 -11.32 -7.27 19.68
C ALA A 5 -12.86 -7.31 19.53
N GLY A 6 -13.40 -6.84 18.41
CA GLY A 6 -14.83 -6.92 18.11
C GLY A 6 -15.31 -8.36 18.00
N GLY A 7 -14.52 -9.24 17.37
CA GLY A 7 -14.79 -10.67 17.32
C GLY A 7 -14.82 -11.31 18.70
N ALA A 8 -13.83 -11.04 19.56
CA ALA A 8 -13.79 -11.56 20.92
C ALA A 8 -15.00 -11.10 21.77
N ILE A 9 -15.36 -9.82 21.68
CA ILE A 9 -16.56 -9.28 22.34
C ILE A 9 -17.81 -9.98 21.84
N LEU A 10 -17.97 -10.11 20.52
CA LEU A 10 -19.15 -10.76 19.94
C LEU A 10 -19.24 -12.25 20.31
N LEU A 11 -18.13 -12.98 20.29
CA LEU A 11 -18.08 -14.38 20.71
C LEU A 11 -18.39 -14.56 22.21
N SER A 12 -18.00 -13.60 23.05
CA SER A 12 -18.30 -13.64 24.50
C SER A 12 -19.79 -13.48 24.84
N THR A 13 -20.61 -13.04 23.89
CA THR A 13 -22.07 -12.91 24.09
C THR A 13 -22.84 -14.22 23.89
N GLY A 14 -22.16 -15.33 23.58
CA GLY A 14 -22.77 -16.64 23.34
C GLY A 14 -23.40 -16.80 21.95
N MET A 15 -23.36 -15.77 21.10
CA MET A 15 -23.98 -15.79 19.76
C MET A 15 -23.38 -16.84 18.81
N ALA A 16 -22.18 -17.34 19.10
CA ALA A 16 -21.53 -18.37 18.31
C ALA A 16 -21.76 -19.80 18.85
N GLU A 17 -22.42 -19.98 19.99
CA GLU A 17 -22.63 -21.30 20.60
C GLU A 17 -23.24 -22.34 19.64
N PRO A 18 -24.27 -22.02 18.82
CA PRO A 18 -24.82 -22.98 17.87
C PRO A 18 -23.82 -23.45 16.81
N VAL A 19 -22.85 -22.60 16.46
CA VAL A 19 -21.80 -22.88 15.47
C VAL A 19 -20.65 -23.65 16.12
N VAL A 20 -20.27 -23.27 17.34
CA VAL A 20 -19.23 -23.96 18.11
C VAL A 20 -19.60 -25.42 18.34
N MET A 21 -20.87 -25.72 18.65
CA MET A 21 -21.35 -27.08 18.89
C MET A 21 -21.38 -27.97 17.63
N GLN A 22 -21.24 -27.40 16.43
CA GLN A 22 -21.18 -28.14 15.17
C GLN A 22 -19.75 -28.51 14.78
N ILE A 23 -18.74 -27.87 15.38
CA ILE A 23 -17.34 -28.11 15.06
C ILE A 23 -16.86 -29.25 15.97
N PRO A 24 -16.35 -30.38 15.44
CA PRO A 24 -15.92 -31.53 16.23
C PRO A 24 -14.54 -31.31 16.87
N LEU A 25 -14.30 -30.12 17.41
CA LEU A 25 -13.11 -29.72 18.16
C LEU A 25 -13.55 -29.27 19.57
N ASP A 26 -12.63 -29.22 20.51
CA ASP A 26 -12.94 -28.71 21.84
C ASP A 26 -13.33 -27.21 21.76
N PRO A 27 -14.22 -26.74 22.67
CA PRO A 27 -14.70 -25.36 22.63
C PRO A 27 -13.58 -24.32 22.74
N PHE A 28 -12.49 -24.62 23.47
CA PHE A 28 -11.39 -23.68 23.65
C PHE A 28 -10.61 -23.47 22.33
N VAL A 29 -10.23 -24.55 21.64
CA VAL A 29 -9.58 -24.44 20.33
C VAL A 29 -10.52 -23.80 19.31
N THR A 30 -11.80 -24.17 19.30
CA THR A 30 -12.79 -23.62 18.37
C THR A 30 -12.93 -22.11 18.52
N LEU A 31 -13.15 -21.62 19.76
CA LEU A 31 -13.25 -20.19 20.03
C LEU A 31 -11.94 -19.43 19.74
N GLY A 32 -10.79 -20.06 20.01
CA GLY A 32 -9.48 -19.53 19.64
C GLY A 32 -9.34 -19.33 18.14
N LEU A 33 -9.69 -20.33 17.34
CA LEU A 33 -9.67 -20.27 15.88
C LEU A 33 -10.65 -19.22 15.34
N MET A 34 -11.87 -19.15 15.88
CA MET A 34 -12.84 -18.15 15.50
C MET A 34 -12.35 -16.73 15.80
N THR A 35 -11.73 -16.51 16.95
CA THR A 35 -11.16 -15.20 17.32
C THR A 35 -10.03 -14.81 16.36
N LEU A 36 -9.14 -15.75 16.01
CA LEU A 36 -8.10 -15.54 15.02
C LEU A 36 -8.66 -15.24 13.63
N ALA A 37 -9.73 -15.94 13.22
CA ALA A 37 -10.42 -15.69 11.96
C ALA A 37 -11.02 -14.27 11.93
N CYS A 38 -11.71 -13.84 12.99
CA CYS A 38 -12.22 -12.47 13.12
C CYS A 38 -11.08 -11.43 13.09
N ALA A 39 -9.95 -11.72 13.72
CA ALA A 39 -8.78 -10.85 13.67
C ALA A 39 -8.21 -10.74 12.25
N ALA A 40 -8.08 -11.86 11.54
CA ALA A 40 -7.59 -11.92 10.15
C ALA A 40 -8.54 -11.18 9.19
N MET A 41 -9.85 -11.42 9.30
CA MET A 41 -10.85 -10.70 8.51
C MET A 41 -10.85 -9.19 8.80
N GLY A 42 -10.77 -8.81 10.07
CA GLY A 42 -10.68 -7.40 10.47
C GLY A 42 -9.41 -6.72 9.95
N TRP A 43 -8.30 -7.44 9.88
CA TRP A 43 -7.07 -6.95 9.28
C TRP A 43 -7.20 -6.76 7.76
N LEU A 44 -7.87 -7.68 7.06
CA LEU A 44 -8.09 -7.58 5.62
C LEU A 44 -9.06 -6.45 5.24
N VAL A 45 -10.18 -6.33 5.95
CA VAL A 45 -11.26 -5.37 5.63
C VAL A 45 -10.97 -3.97 6.19
N GLY A 46 -10.16 -3.88 7.25
CA GLY A 46 -9.84 -2.64 7.95
C GLY A 46 -9.36 -1.51 7.02
N PRO A 47 -8.33 -1.72 6.18
CA PRO A 47 -7.85 -0.70 5.25
C PRO A 47 -8.91 -0.21 4.27
N SER A 48 -9.77 -1.10 3.76
CA SER A 48 -10.85 -0.72 2.83
C SER A 48 -11.88 0.20 3.48
N ILE A 49 -12.31 -0.11 4.72
CA ILE A 49 -13.23 0.74 5.48
C ILE A 49 -12.53 2.05 5.87
N GLY A 50 -11.30 1.98 6.39
CA GLY A 50 -10.53 3.15 6.80
C GLY A 50 -10.32 4.15 5.65
N ASN A 51 -10.02 3.65 4.45
CA ASN A 51 -9.86 4.49 3.26
C ASN A 51 -11.17 5.20 2.87
N GLN A 52 -12.31 4.50 2.96
CA GLN A 52 -13.61 5.10 2.70
C GLN A 52 -13.93 6.22 3.71
N VAL A 53 -13.72 5.96 5.01
CA VAL A 53 -13.91 6.96 6.07
C VAL A 53 -13.01 8.16 5.84
N PHE A 54 -11.72 7.93 5.53
CA PHE A 54 -10.78 8.99 5.19
C PHE A 54 -11.29 9.87 4.05
N TYR A 55 -11.77 9.29 2.96
CA TYR A 55 -12.30 10.05 1.82
C TYR A 55 -13.62 10.75 2.11
N LEU A 56 -14.48 10.20 2.96
CA LEU A 56 -15.72 10.87 3.38
C LEU A 56 -15.39 12.14 4.19
N LEU A 57 -14.48 12.02 5.17
CA LEU A 57 -14.04 13.15 5.98
C LEU A 57 -13.29 14.20 5.14
N ASN A 58 -12.48 13.77 4.17
CA ASN A 58 -11.65 14.63 3.33
C ASN A 58 -12.22 14.83 1.92
N HIS A 59 -13.55 14.73 1.74
CA HIS A 59 -14.20 14.76 0.43
C HIS A 59 -13.83 15.99 -0.41
N ARG A 60 -13.65 17.16 0.23
CA ARG A 60 -13.24 18.41 -0.42
C ARG A 60 -11.84 18.33 -1.04
N LEU A 61 -10.94 17.58 -0.41
CA LEU A 61 -9.56 17.42 -0.86
C LEU A 61 -9.41 16.29 -1.88
N LYS A 62 -10.32 15.32 -1.88
CA LYS A 62 -10.27 14.15 -2.77
C LYS A 62 -10.06 14.52 -4.24
N ALA A 63 -10.85 15.45 -4.78
CA ALA A 63 -10.74 15.86 -6.17
C ALA A 63 -9.36 16.48 -6.49
N GLN A 64 -8.86 17.35 -5.59
CA GLN A 64 -7.56 17.97 -5.75
C GLN A 64 -6.40 16.97 -5.63
N MET A 65 -6.52 15.99 -4.73
CA MET A 65 -5.54 14.92 -4.58
C MET A 65 -5.42 14.09 -5.86
N MET A 66 -6.56 13.62 -6.40
CA MET A 66 -6.58 12.83 -7.64
C MET A 66 -5.99 13.60 -8.84
N SER A 67 -6.29 14.90 -8.95
CA SER A 67 -5.73 15.75 -10.00
C SER A 67 -4.21 15.88 -9.88
N LYS A 68 -3.71 16.14 -8.66
CA LYS A 68 -2.27 16.30 -8.40
C LYS A 68 -1.50 14.99 -8.58
N GLU A 69 -2.11 13.87 -8.21
CA GLU A 69 -1.57 12.53 -8.42
C GLU A 69 -1.44 12.22 -9.91
N THR A 70 -2.48 12.50 -10.70
CA THR A 70 -2.44 12.34 -12.16
C THR A 70 -1.35 13.20 -12.80
N GLU A 71 -1.25 14.46 -12.40
CA GLU A 71 -0.20 15.36 -12.88
C GLU A 71 1.21 14.88 -12.47
N PHE A 72 1.34 14.36 -11.25
CA PHE A 72 2.59 13.77 -10.77
C PHE A 72 3.00 12.56 -11.63
N PHE A 73 2.10 11.62 -11.89
CA PHE A 73 2.39 10.46 -12.75
C PHE A 73 2.74 10.88 -14.19
N ALA A 74 2.06 11.89 -14.74
CA ALA A 74 2.41 12.45 -16.04
C ALA A 74 3.84 13.01 -16.06
N ARG A 75 4.25 13.71 -14.99
CA ARG A 75 5.63 14.21 -14.84
C ARG A 75 6.66 13.10 -14.66
N VAL A 76 6.34 12.02 -13.93
CA VAL A 76 7.22 10.85 -13.81
C VAL A 76 7.40 10.20 -15.18
N LYS A 77 6.29 9.90 -15.89
CA LYS A 77 6.33 9.31 -17.24
C LYS A 77 7.14 10.15 -18.23
N LYS A 78 7.07 11.48 -18.13
CA LYS A 78 7.83 12.41 -19.00
C LYS A 78 9.33 12.42 -18.71
N ASN A 79 9.72 12.31 -17.43
CA ASN A 79 11.12 12.50 -17.01
C ASN A 79 11.89 11.19 -16.77
N ARG A 80 11.20 10.04 -16.76
CA ARG A 80 11.84 8.74 -16.61
C ARG A 80 12.80 8.47 -17.76
N VAL A 81 13.93 7.88 -17.42
CA VAL A 81 14.96 7.41 -18.35
C VAL A 81 14.50 6.13 -19.05
N ASP A 82 14.96 5.92 -20.27
CA ASP A 82 14.79 4.66 -21.00
C ASP A 82 15.70 3.55 -20.42
N PRO A 83 15.12 2.45 -19.86
CA PRO A 83 15.86 1.39 -19.20
C PRO A 83 16.63 0.49 -20.15
N SER A 84 16.35 0.53 -21.47
CA SER A 84 17.04 -0.30 -22.47
C SER A 84 18.55 -0.01 -22.55
N ASN A 85 18.98 1.17 -22.08
CA ASN A 85 20.36 1.64 -22.13
C ASN A 85 21.13 1.38 -20.82
N SER A 86 20.67 0.44 -20.00
CA SER A 86 21.34 0.08 -18.76
C SER A 86 22.67 -0.65 -19.01
N SER A 87 23.67 -0.37 -18.19
CA SER A 87 24.94 -1.11 -18.20
C SER A 87 25.41 -1.41 -16.78
N ALA A 88 26.32 -2.36 -16.61
CA ALA A 88 26.85 -2.73 -15.28
C ALA A 88 27.47 -1.54 -14.53
N GLY A 89 28.06 -0.56 -15.24
CA GLY A 89 28.62 0.67 -14.66
C GLY A 89 27.62 1.83 -14.50
N ASN A 90 26.41 1.69 -15.05
CA ASN A 90 25.33 2.67 -14.97
C ASN A 90 23.98 1.95 -14.84
N PRO A 91 23.65 1.41 -13.65
CA PRO A 91 22.38 0.75 -13.42
C PRO A 91 21.23 1.75 -13.53
N VAL A 92 20.06 1.27 -13.98
CA VAL A 92 18.88 2.12 -14.13
C VAL A 92 18.45 2.62 -12.74
N PRO A 93 18.20 3.94 -12.58
CA PRO A 93 17.59 4.46 -11.36
C PRO A 93 16.15 3.94 -11.20
N ASP A 94 15.50 4.30 -10.09
CA ASP A 94 14.07 4.01 -9.87
C ASP A 94 13.23 4.48 -11.07
N PHE A 95 12.72 3.53 -11.85
CA PHE A 95 12.04 3.79 -13.13
C PHE A 95 10.59 4.27 -12.93
N TYR A 96 9.92 3.78 -11.88
CA TYR A 96 8.52 4.09 -11.59
C TYR A 96 8.35 5.22 -10.56
N GLY A 97 9.41 5.58 -9.85
CA GLY A 97 9.36 6.62 -8.82
C GLY A 97 8.70 6.14 -7.52
N GLU A 98 8.76 4.83 -7.24
CA GLU A 98 8.17 4.20 -6.05
C GLU A 98 8.72 4.77 -4.74
N LYS A 99 9.97 5.22 -4.75
CA LYS A 99 10.65 5.75 -3.55
C LYS A 99 10.37 7.24 -3.30
N ILE A 100 9.56 7.88 -4.14
CA ILE A 100 9.29 9.32 -4.05
C ILE A 100 8.19 9.56 -3.01
N GLN A 101 8.60 9.88 -1.78
CA GLN A 101 7.68 10.18 -0.67
C GLN A 101 7.55 11.68 -0.37
N SER A 102 8.34 12.52 -1.04
CA SER A 102 8.40 13.96 -0.76
C SER A 102 8.86 14.77 -1.97
N VAL A 103 8.70 16.10 -1.91
CA VAL A 103 9.18 17.01 -2.95
C VAL A 103 10.72 17.00 -3.05
N SER A 104 11.42 16.87 -1.93
CA SER A 104 12.89 16.72 -1.94
C SER A 104 13.29 15.40 -2.59
N GLY A 105 12.58 14.31 -2.28
CA GLY A 105 12.75 13.01 -2.95
C GLY A 105 12.52 13.10 -4.46
N TYR A 106 11.49 13.83 -4.90
CA TYR A 106 11.23 14.05 -6.33
C TYR A 106 12.37 14.81 -7.03
N ARG A 107 12.91 15.86 -6.39
CA ARG A 107 14.06 16.61 -6.93
C ARG A 107 15.31 15.75 -7.03
N GLN A 108 15.56 14.89 -6.03
CA GLN A 108 16.67 13.95 -6.06
C GLN A 108 16.48 12.95 -7.19
N TRP A 109 15.30 12.36 -7.31
CA TRP A 109 14.95 11.44 -8.38
C TRP A 109 15.21 12.06 -9.77
N LEU A 110 14.80 13.32 -10.00
CA LEU A 110 15.09 14.03 -11.25
C LEU A 110 16.59 14.17 -11.52
N LYS A 111 17.42 14.38 -10.49
CA LYS A 111 18.88 14.42 -10.65
C LYS A 111 19.44 13.06 -11.02
N ASP A 112 18.93 12.00 -10.42
CA ASP A 112 19.38 10.63 -10.69
C ASP A 112 19.05 10.23 -12.14
N GLN A 113 17.84 10.56 -12.63
CA GLN A 113 17.47 10.40 -14.03
C GLN A 113 18.43 11.15 -14.98
N ARG A 114 18.75 12.43 -14.68
CA ARG A 114 19.70 13.22 -15.48
C ARG A 114 21.12 12.68 -15.42
N ALA A 115 21.57 12.21 -14.25
CA ALA A 115 22.89 11.64 -14.06
C ALA A 115 23.09 10.38 -14.90
N PHE A 116 22.07 9.53 -14.98
CA PHE A 116 22.08 8.35 -15.85
C PHE A 116 22.23 8.76 -17.34
N ASN A 117 21.45 9.72 -17.82
CA ASN A 117 21.55 10.22 -19.20
C ASN A 117 22.90 10.91 -19.49
N LYS A 118 23.50 11.59 -18.50
CA LYS A 118 24.81 12.21 -18.66
C LYS A 118 25.93 11.16 -18.78
N LYS A 119 25.87 10.08 -18.00
CA LYS A 119 26.81 8.96 -18.10
C LYS A 119 26.75 8.28 -19.46
N LYS A 120 25.55 8.17 -20.05
CA LYS A 120 25.37 7.76 -21.46
C LYS A 120 26.18 8.66 -22.39
N THR A 121 25.94 9.96 -22.35
CA THR A 121 26.57 10.92 -23.30
C THR A 121 28.10 10.92 -23.20
N ARG A 122 28.66 10.77 -22.00
CA ARG A 122 30.12 10.73 -21.79
C ARG A 122 30.79 9.41 -22.19
N ALA A 123 30.04 8.33 -22.34
CA ALA A 123 30.59 7.05 -22.77
C ALA A 123 30.71 6.93 -24.31
N PHE A 124 30.07 7.83 -25.05
CA PHE A 124 30.07 7.88 -26.52
C PHE A 124 30.90 9.05 -27.10
N VAL A 125 31.66 9.77 -26.25
CA VAL A 125 32.67 10.77 -26.63
C VAL A 125 34.02 10.26 -26.15
#